data_AF-A0A016WVE3-F1
#
_entry.id   AF-A0A016WVE3-F1
#
_cell.length_a   1.000
_cell.length_b   1.000
_cell.length_c   1.000
_cell.angle_alpha   90.00
_cell.angle_beta   90.00
_cell.angle_gamma   90.00
#
_symmetry.space_group_name_H-M   'P 1'
#
loop_
_entity.id
_entity.type
_entity.pdbx_description
1 polymer ?
#
loop_
_entity_poly.entity_id
_entity_poly.type
_entity_poly.pdbx_seq_one_letter_code
_entity_poly.pdbx_strand_id
1 'polypeptide(L)'
;MLGIGALPRFHLISGLLIHMLFTVLPLLHRRDGSAKGAGILGAHVEGPFISPEKKGCHPKQHIRGFGSDPVKAIQKVYGSTENIAIVTIAPELDGSDVAIKYMSDHGVLVSLGHSTAGLVAGERGVAAGARSITHLFNAMQSYHHRDPCLIGLLTSKMLGNRTMYYGIISDGIHTHDSALRLAHRTNPEGLIVITDAIAALGMGDGVHKLGDCVVNVRGLNAILEGTNTTAGSVASMPYCIRHLAKAARCPLEEALICATEKPGEISIGPEFHVKLSQFQLRSWA
;
A
#
# COMPACT_ATOMS: atom_id res chain seq x y z
N MET A 1 -21.71 11.37 -10.87
CA MET A 1 -20.29 11.21 -10.47
C MET A 1 -20.27 10.29 -9.26
N LEU A 2 -19.97 9.01 -9.48
CA LEU A 2 -19.99 7.98 -8.43
C LEU A 2 -18.68 8.05 -7.64
N GLY A 3 -18.78 8.01 -6.31
CA GLY A 3 -17.64 8.19 -5.40
C GLY A 3 -16.67 7.01 -5.48
N ILE A 4 -15.44 7.28 -5.87
CA ILE A 4 -14.31 6.38 -5.65
C ILE A 4 -14.14 6.29 -4.13
N GLY A 5 -14.27 5.09 -3.56
CA GLY A 5 -13.97 4.87 -2.15
C GLY A 5 -12.50 5.17 -1.89
N ALA A 6 -12.20 5.95 -0.85
CA ALA A 6 -10.85 6.15 -0.36
C ALA A 6 -10.59 5.17 0.80
N LEU A 7 -9.40 4.59 0.81
CA LEU A 7 -8.88 3.90 1.99
C LEU A 7 -8.04 4.92 2.78
N PRO A 8 -8.49 5.40 3.95
CA PRO A 8 -7.62 6.17 4.83
C PRO A 8 -6.40 5.32 5.19
N ARG A 9 -5.22 5.80 4.80
CA ARG A 9 -3.94 5.15 5.10
C ARG A 9 -3.39 5.68 6.41
N PHE A 10 -3.04 4.77 7.31
CA PHE A 10 -2.37 5.09 8.56
C PHE A 10 -0.93 4.64 8.49
N HIS A 11 -0.03 5.61 8.40
CA HIS A 11 1.37 5.39 8.66
C HIS A 11 1.63 5.49 10.15
N LEU A 12 2.25 4.45 10.71
CA LEU A 12 2.63 4.43 12.12
C LEU A 12 3.82 5.33 12.37
N ILE A 13 3.56 6.59 12.74
CA ILE A 13 4.59 7.62 12.87
C ILE A 13 4.50 8.43 14.20
N SER A 14 3.61 8.10 15.16
CA SER A 14 3.45 8.89 16.41
C SER A 14 3.75 8.15 17.74
N GLY A 15 4.36 8.85 18.70
CA GLY A 15 4.95 8.40 19.96
C GLY A 15 4.07 7.59 20.93
N LEU A 16 2.74 7.58 20.77
CA LEU A 16 1.78 6.91 21.67
C LEU A 16 0.87 5.92 20.90
N LEU A 17 1.47 4.83 20.42
CA LEU A 17 1.03 4.18 19.18
C LEU A 17 0.09 2.96 19.32
N ILE A 18 0.21 2.13 20.37
CA ILE A 18 -0.73 1.00 20.57
C ILE A 18 -2.12 1.54 20.94
N HIS A 19 -2.16 2.53 21.84
CA HIS A 19 -3.42 3.16 22.24
C HIS A 19 -4.08 3.88 21.06
N MET A 20 -3.30 4.49 20.16
CA MET A 20 -3.86 5.20 19.01
C MET A 20 -4.52 4.25 18.00
N LEU A 21 -3.88 3.15 17.58
CA LEU A 21 -4.54 2.20 16.67
C LEU A 21 -5.79 1.59 17.33
N PHE A 22 -5.66 1.18 18.59
CA PHE A 22 -6.78 0.67 19.38
C PHE A 22 -7.95 1.66 19.51
N THR A 23 -7.66 2.97 19.56
CA THR A 23 -8.66 4.04 19.68
C THR A 23 -9.22 4.50 18.33
N VAL A 24 -8.38 4.55 17.29
CA VAL A 24 -8.71 5.15 15.99
C VAL A 24 -9.36 4.13 15.05
N LEU A 25 -8.93 2.86 15.05
CA LEU A 25 -9.52 1.83 14.18
C LEU A 25 -11.04 1.70 14.34
N PRO A 26 -11.64 1.74 15.55
CA PRO A 26 -13.09 1.77 15.72
C PRO A 26 -13.80 2.95 15.02
N LEU A 27 -13.10 4.07 14.81
CA LEU A 27 -13.64 5.28 14.16
C LEU A 27 -13.59 5.23 12.63
N LEU A 28 -12.96 4.19 12.06
CA LEU A 28 -12.76 4.03 10.61
C LEU A 28 -13.65 2.94 10.01
N HIS A 29 -14.82 2.72 10.62
CA HIS A 29 -15.84 1.86 10.04
C HIS A 29 -16.17 2.28 8.61
N ARG A 30 -16.54 1.29 7.81
CA ARG A 30 -16.88 1.50 6.41
C ARG A 30 -18.01 2.53 6.26
N ARG A 31 -17.85 3.46 5.32
CA ARG A 31 -18.86 4.45 4.97
C ARG A 31 -18.95 4.57 3.47
N ASP A 32 -20.15 4.55 2.93
CA ASP A 32 -20.33 4.78 1.50
C ASP A 32 -19.96 6.22 1.13
N GLY A 33 -19.46 6.37 -0.10
CA GLY A 33 -19.21 7.68 -0.67
C GLY A 33 -20.49 8.43 -0.99
N SER A 34 -20.35 9.72 -1.27
CA SER A 34 -21.46 10.55 -1.74
C SER A 34 -21.00 11.47 -2.85
N ALA A 35 -21.94 12.23 -3.43
CA ALA A 35 -21.59 13.30 -4.37
C ALA A 35 -20.67 14.37 -3.76
N LYS A 36 -20.55 14.44 -2.43
CA LYS A 36 -19.74 15.41 -1.70
C LYS A 36 -18.39 14.88 -1.20
N GLY A 37 -18.12 13.58 -1.33
CA GLY A 37 -16.88 13.00 -0.80
C GLY A 37 -16.72 11.51 -1.04
N ALA A 38 -15.47 11.05 -0.94
CA ALA A 38 -15.12 9.63 -1.05
C ALA A 38 -15.69 8.81 0.11
N GLY A 39 -16.02 7.55 -0.16
CA GLY A 39 -16.34 6.58 0.89
C GLY A 39 -15.10 6.20 1.68
N ILE A 40 -15.29 5.55 2.83
CA ILE A 40 -14.23 4.91 3.62
C ILE A 40 -14.43 3.41 3.46
N LEU A 41 -13.44 2.71 2.90
CA LEU A 41 -13.51 1.25 2.72
C LEU A 41 -12.90 0.47 3.91
N GLY A 42 -12.27 1.17 4.85
CA GLY A 42 -11.53 0.62 5.99
C GLY A 42 -10.12 1.22 6.06
N ALA A 43 -9.35 0.82 7.07
CA ALA A 43 -7.99 1.29 7.25
C ALA A 43 -7.00 0.46 6.44
N HIS A 44 -6.02 1.12 5.81
CA HIS A 44 -4.75 0.48 5.47
C HIS A 44 -3.77 0.75 6.61
N VAL A 45 -3.44 -0.30 7.37
CA VAL A 45 -2.50 -0.25 8.49
C VAL A 45 -1.12 -0.68 8.01
N GLU A 46 -0.20 0.27 7.91
CA GLU A 46 1.16 0.01 7.44
C GLU A 46 2.16 -0.03 8.61
N GLY A 47 2.65 -1.23 8.91
CA GLY A 47 3.34 -1.54 10.16
C GLY A 47 2.36 -1.92 11.29
N PRO A 48 2.85 -2.18 12.53
CA PRO A 48 4.24 -2.05 12.96
C PRO A 48 5.08 -3.29 12.65
N PHE A 49 4.45 -4.35 12.11
CA PHE A 49 5.09 -5.63 11.79
C PHE A 49 5.86 -5.58 10.48
N ILE A 50 6.85 -4.70 10.44
CA ILE A 50 7.71 -4.42 9.29
C ILE A 50 9.19 -4.55 9.67
N SER A 51 10.07 -4.61 8.68
CA SER A 51 11.51 -4.72 8.89
C SER A 51 12.11 -3.41 9.43
N PRO A 52 12.88 -3.45 10.53
CA PRO A 52 13.62 -2.28 11.00
C PRO A 52 14.63 -1.73 9.97
N GLU A 53 15.16 -2.59 9.11
CA GLU A 53 16.15 -2.24 8.07
C GLU A 53 15.50 -1.54 6.87
N LYS A 54 14.20 -1.76 6.67
CA LYS A 54 13.41 -1.14 5.62
C LYS A 54 12.29 -0.28 6.19
N LYS A 55 12.56 0.41 7.29
CA LYS A 55 11.60 1.28 7.97
C LYS A 55 11.10 2.46 7.13
N GLY A 56 11.86 2.94 6.15
CA GLY A 56 11.56 4.19 5.45
C GLY A 56 11.37 5.35 6.43
N CYS A 57 10.26 6.09 6.29
CA CYS A 57 9.89 7.17 7.20
C CYS A 57 9.27 6.70 8.53
N HIS A 58 9.02 5.41 8.73
CA HIS A 58 8.51 4.91 10.01
C HIS A 58 9.54 5.12 11.15
N PRO A 59 9.12 5.60 12.33
CA PRO A 59 9.98 5.71 13.49
C PRO A 59 10.33 4.31 14.02
N LYS A 60 11.63 4.06 14.18
CA LYS A 60 12.17 2.75 14.53
C LYS A 60 11.60 2.23 15.86
N GLN A 61 11.35 3.11 16.82
CA GLN A 61 10.80 2.77 18.14
C GLN A 61 9.36 2.24 18.10
N HIS A 62 8.67 2.33 16.96
CA HIS A 62 7.30 1.85 16.78
C HIS A 62 7.22 0.50 16.05
N ILE A 63 8.32 0.07 15.44
CA ILE A 63 8.39 -1.23 14.77
C ILE A 63 8.36 -2.36 15.79
N ARG A 64 7.63 -3.43 15.49
CA ARG A 64 7.39 -4.56 16.39
C ARG A 64 7.59 -5.87 15.65
N GLY A 65 8.15 -6.86 16.33
CA GLY A 65 8.02 -8.27 15.95
C GLY A 65 6.77 -8.89 16.55
N PHE A 66 6.48 -10.13 16.17
CA PHE A 66 5.34 -10.89 16.66
C PHE A 66 5.59 -11.55 18.04
N GLY A 67 6.85 -11.72 18.44
CA GLY A 67 7.19 -12.45 19.65
C GLY A 67 6.83 -13.93 19.54
N SER A 68 6.45 -14.57 20.65
CA SER A 68 6.10 -16.00 20.69
C SER A 68 4.69 -16.33 20.19
N ASP A 69 3.80 -15.32 20.10
CA ASP A 69 2.39 -15.50 19.74
C ASP A 69 1.95 -14.37 18.79
N PRO A 70 2.02 -14.61 17.47
CA PRO A 70 1.68 -13.61 16.47
C PRO A 70 0.23 -13.12 16.55
N VAL A 71 -0.72 -14.00 16.88
CA VAL A 71 -2.14 -13.64 16.99
C VAL A 71 -2.36 -12.70 18.17
N LYS A 72 -1.79 -13.03 19.33
CA LYS A 72 -1.87 -12.17 20.51
C LYS A 72 -1.16 -10.82 20.30
N ALA A 73 -0.06 -10.80 19.55
CA ALA A 73 0.61 -9.56 19.18
C ALA A 73 -0.30 -8.68 18.31
N ILE A 74 -0.95 -9.24 17.29
CA ILE A 74 -1.93 -8.54 16.44
C ILE A 74 -3.08 -7.98 17.29
N GLN A 75 -3.70 -8.81 18.13
CA GLN A 75 -4.82 -8.40 18.99
C GLN A 75 -4.40 -7.30 19.97
N LYS A 76 -3.19 -7.38 20.52
CA LYS A 76 -2.65 -6.34 21.41
C LYS A 76 -2.46 -4.99 20.70
N VAL A 77 -2.03 -5.01 19.44
CA VAL A 77 -1.75 -3.78 18.67
C VAL A 77 -3.02 -3.18 18.08
N TYR A 78 -3.90 -4.00 17.51
CA TYR A 78 -5.07 -3.53 16.76
C TYR A 78 -6.37 -3.57 17.56
N GLY A 79 -6.46 -4.41 18.59
CA GLY A 79 -7.70 -4.70 19.30
C GLY A 79 -8.66 -5.56 18.48
N SER A 80 -9.17 -5.00 17.39
CA SER A 80 -10.04 -5.67 16.41
C SER A 80 -9.49 -5.49 14.98
N THR A 81 -9.75 -6.47 14.12
CA THR A 81 -9.41 -6.42 12.69
C THR A 81 -10.57 -5.96 11.81
N GLU A 82 -11.76 -5.77 12.37
CA GLU A 82 -13.02 -5.50 11.64
C GLU A 82 -12.95 -4.29 10.70
N ASN A 83 -12.26 -3.22 11.12
CA ASN A 83 -12.12 -1.99 10.33
C ASN A 83 -10.80 -1.91 9.55
N ILE A 84 -10.04 -3.01 9.47
CA ILE A 84 -8.78 -3.08 8.71
C ILE A 84 -9.08 -3.69 7.36
N ALA A 85 -8.96 -2.91 6.29
CA ALA A 85 -9.09 -3.41 4.93
C ALA A 85 -7.77 -4.01 4.43
N ILE A 86 -6.64 -3.36 4.76
CA ILE A 86 -5.31 -3.77 4.32
C ILE A 86 -4.32 -3.71 5.48
N VAL A 87 -3.42 -4.67 5.58
CA VAL A 87 -2.26 -4.61 6.47
C VAL A 87 -0.96 -4.82 5.69
N THR A 88 0.05 -4.00 5.93
CA THR A 88 1.41 -4.23 5.41
C THR A 88 2.25 -5.02 6.41
N ILE A 89 2.78 -6.17 6.01
CA ILE A 89 3.62 -7.05 6.84
C ILE A 89 4.93 -7.39 6.12
N ALA A 90 6.03 -7.42 6.86
CA ALA A 90 7.31 -7.95 6.37
C ALA A 90 7.35 -9.49 6.55
N PRO A 91 7.39 -10.28 5.46
CA PRO A 91 7.26 -11.75 5.52
C PRO A 91 8.51 -12.49 6.01
N GLU A 92 9.63 -11.80 6.22
CA GLU A 92 10.83 -12.37 6.83
C GLU A 92 10.77 -12.39 8.36
N LEU A 93 9.80 -11.70 8.98
CA LEU A 93 9.66 -11.69 10.43
C LEU A 93 9.20 -13.07 10.94
N ASP A 94 9.78 -13.51 12.06
CA ASP A 94 9.40 -14.77 12.72
C ASP A 94 7.92 -14.73 13.12
N GLY A 95 7.16 -15.76 12.72
CA GLY A 95 5.72 -15.87 12.94
C GLY A 95 4.84 -15.06 11.98
N SER A 96 5.43 -14.45 10.94
CA SER A 96 4.68 -13.70 9.93
C SER A 96 3.69 -14.56 9.14
N ASP A 97 4.01 -15.82 8.86
CA ASP A 97 3.10 -16.76 8.20
C ASP A 97 1.81 -17.00 9.01
N VAL A 98 1.92 -17.20 10.32
CA VAL A 98 0.77 -17.31 11.23
C VAL A 98 -0.02 -16.00 11.26
N ALA A 99 0.66 -14.85 11.32
CA ALA A 99 0.02 -13.54 11.31
C ALA A 99 -0.72 -13.26 10.00
N ILE A 100 -0.09 -13.54 8.86
CA ILE A 100 -0.67 -13.37 7.53
C ILE A 100 -1.91 -14.25 7.39
N LYS A 101 -1.80 -15.53 7.80
CA LYS A 101 -2.94 -16.45 7.77
C LYS A 101 -4.09 -15.95 8.65
N TYR A 102 -3.81 -15.55 9.88
CA TYR A 102 -4.83 -15.01 10.78
C TYR A 102 -5.54 -13.80 10.16
N MET A 103 -4.79 -12.82 9.66
CA MET A 103 -5.38 -11.61 9.05
C MET A 103 -6.21 -11.93 7.80
N SER A 104 -5.72 -12.83 6.95
CA SER A 104 -6.40 -13.28 5.73
C SER A 104 -7.69 -14.04 6.03
N ASP A 105 -7.67 -14.95 7.02
CA ASP A 105 -8.85 -15.70 7.50
C ASP A 105 -9.93 -14.76 8.08
N HIS A 106 -9.55 -13.56 8.53
CA HIS A 106 -10.45 -12.51 9.01
C HIS A 106 -10.84 -11.49 7.93
N GLY A 107 -10.60 -11.81 6.65
CA GLY A 107 -11.01 -10.98 5.52
C GLY A 107 -10.13 -9.74 5.28
N VAL A 108 -8.99 -9.62 5.96
CA VAL A 108 -8.05 -8.51 5.75
C VAL A 108 -7.11 -8.83 4.60
N LEU A 109 -6.97 -7.91 3.64
CA LEU A 109 -5.97 -8.02 2.58
C LEU A 109 -4.57 -7.83 3.17
N VAL A 110 -3.74 -8.88 3.09
CA VAL A 110 -2.35 -8.78 3.52
C VAL A 110 -1.45 -8.42 2.33
N SER A 111 -0.73 -7.30 2.50
CA SER A 111 0.23 -6.76 1.56
C SER A 111 1.65 -6.91 2.11
N LEU A 112 2.60 -7.35 1.29
CA LEU A 112 4.00 -7.53 1.67
C LEU A 112 4.77 -6.25 1.40
N GLY A 113 5.52 -5.74 2.37
CA GLY A 113 6.26 -4.48 2.18
C GLY A 113 7.13 -4.13 3.39
N HIS A 114 7.93 -3.06 3.26
CA HIS A 114 8.88 -2.64 4.29
C HIS A 114 9.76 -3.82 4.76
N SER A 115 10.39 -4.51 3.81
CA SER A 115 10.89 -5.87 4.01
C SER A 115 12.25 -6.11 3.35
N THR A 116 13.10 -6.86 4.02
CA THR A 116 14.38 -7.38 3.48
C THR A 116 14.25 -8.79 2.91
N ALA A 117 13.03 -9.30 2.78
CA ALA A 117 12.75 -10.67 2.35
C ALA A 117 13.31 -10.99 0.96
N GLY A 118 14.02 -12.11 0.89
CA GLY A 118 14.24 -12.85 -0.35
C GLY A 118 12.94 -13.47 -0.89
N LEU A 119 12.99 -13.96 -2.13
CA LEU A 119 11.80 -14.51 -2.82
C LEU A 119 11.13 -15.62 -2.00
N VAL A 120 11.92 -16.52 -1.41
CA VAL A 120 11.40 -17.68 -0.64
C VAL A 120 10.53 -17.23 0.53
N ALA A 121 10.93 -16.17 1.25
CA ALA A 121 10.12 -15.64 2.35
C ALA A 121 8.83 -14.97 1.81
N GLY A 122 8.92 -14.24 0.70
CA GLY A 122 7.76 -13.71 0.01
C GLY A 122 6.76 -14.80 -0.41
N GLU A 123 7.25 -15.90 -0.99
CA GLU A 123 6.42 -17.03 -1.43
C GLU A 123 5.75 -17.74 -0.25
N ARG A 124 6.44 -17.86 0.90
CA ARG A 124 5.80 -18.34 2.15
C ARG A 124 4.68 -17.40 2.59
N GLY A 125 4.88 -16.08 2.52
CA GLY A 125 3.84 -15.11 2.83
C GLY A 125 2.62 -15.24 1.90
N VAL A 126 2.86 -15.45 0.60
CA VAL A 126 1.79 -15.71 -0.37
C VAL A 126 1.07 -17.04 -0.09
N ALA A 127 1.81 -18.09 0.27
CA ALA A 127 1.23 -19.37 0.65
C ALA A 127 0.37 -19.26 1.93
N ALA A 128 0.73 -18.36 2.85
CA ALA A 128 -0.03 -18.05 4.05
C ALA A 128 -1.26 -17.16 3.80
N GLY A 129 -1.41 -16.56 2.61
CA GLY A 129 -2.59 -15.79 2.22
C GLY A 129 -2.35 -14.33 1.84
N ALA A 130 -1.09 -13.87 1.76
CA ALA A 130 -0.78 -12.55 1.22
C ALA A 130 -1.06 -12.49 -0.29
N ARG A 131 -1.58 -11.34 -0.76
CA ARG A 131 -2.06 -11.17 -2.15
C ARG A 131 -1.56 -9.89 -2.83
N SER A 132 -0.85 -9.03 -2.10
CA SER A 132 -0.40 -7.72 -2.60
C SER A 132 1.05 -7.40 -2.18
N ILE A 133 1.70 -6.50 -2.89
CA ILE A 133 2.95 -5.83 -2.49
C ILE A 133 2.67 -4.34 -2.25
N THR A 134 3.14 -3.79 -1.13
CA THR A 134 3.00 -2.36 -0.83
C THR A 134 4.09 -1.58 -1.58
N HIS A 135 3.70 -0.49 -2.26
CA HIS A 135 4.56 0.47 -2.99
C HIS A 135 5.83 -0.13 -3.62
N LEU A 136 5.65 -1.07 -4.55
CA LEU A 136 6.71 -1.79 -5.28
C LEU A 136 7.95 -0.93 -5.52
N PHE A 137 9.13 -1.50 -5.24
CA PHE A 137 10.47 -0.89 -5.22
C PHE A 137 10.82 -0.07 -3.97
N ASN A 138 9.84 0.51 -3.27
CA ASN A 138 10.09 1.39 -2.14
C ASN A 138 10.22 0.58 -0.84
N ALA A 139 11.17 0.96 0.02
CA ALA A 139 11.41 0.31 1.31
C ALA A 139 11.43 -1.23 1.21
N MET A 140 12.09 -1.79 0.20
CA MET A 140 12.27 -3.24 0.07
C MET A 140 13.67 -3.59 -0.41
N GLN A 141 14.03 -4.86 -0.38
CA GLN A 141 15.30 -5.31 -0.93
C GLN A 141 15.33 -5.13 -2.46
N SER A 142 16.44 -4.62 -2.98
CA SER A 142 16.63 -4.42 -4.42
C SER A 142 16.63 -5.75 -5.16
N TYR A 143 16.08 -5.75 -6.37
CA TYR A 143 16.08 -6.93 -7.24
C TYR A 143 17.52 -7.40 -7.53
N HIS A 144 17.76 -8.70 -7.40
CA HIS A 144 19.00 -9.34 -7.82
C HIS A 144 18.69 -10.61 -8.63
N HIS A 145 19.45 -10.90 -9.68
CA HIS A 145 19.14 -12.01 -10.60
C HIS A 145 19.18 -13.42 -9.94
N ARG A 146 19.95 -13.60 -8.85
CA ARG A 146 19.99 -14.85 -8.06
C ARG A 146 18.91 -14.95 -6.99
N ASP A 147 18.46 -13.82 -6.47
CA ASP A 147 17.35 -13.73 -5.53
C ASP A 147 16.60 -12.44 -5.85
N PRO A 148 15.47 -12.52 -6.57
CA PRO A 148 14.73 -11.35 -7.01
C PRO A 148 13.92 -10.70 -5.88
N CYS A 149 14.00 -11.24 -4.65
CA CYS A 149 13.32 -10.73 -3.47
C CYS A 149 11.80 -10.61 -3.69
N LEU A 150 11.13 -9.69 -3.00
CA LEU A 150 9.68 -9.47 -3.17
C LEU A 150 9.31 -9.07 -4.61
N ILE A 151 10.19 -8.39 -5.35
CA ILE A 151 9.94 -8.02 -6.75
C ILE A 151 9.76 -9.27 -7.62
N GLY A 152 10.47 -10.36 -7.30
CA GLY A 152 10.32 -11.64 -7.99
C GLY A 152 8.95 -12.29 -7.85
N LEU A 153 8.14 -11.87 -6.87
CA LEU A 153 6.78 -12.37 -6.73
C LEU A 153 5.91 -12.00 -7.93
N LEU A 154 6.20 -10.91 -8.65
CA LEU A 154 5.44 -10.53 -9.86
C LEU A 154 5.43 -11.62 -10.94
N THR A 155 6.41 -12.52 -10.92
CA THR A 155 6.56 -13.61 -11.89
C THR A 155 6.76 -14.97 -11.21
N SER A 156 6.42 -15.09 -9.93
CA SER A 156 6.67 -16.35 -9.20
C SER A 156 5.74 -17.45 -9.72
N LYS A 157 6.34 -18.61 -10.04
CA LYS A 157 5.61 -19.83 -10.41
C LYS A 157 4.68 -20.35 -9.30
N MET A 158 4.93 -19.98 -8.03
CA MET A 158 4.11 -20.38 -6.89
C MET A 158 2.71 -19.73 -6.90
N LEU A 159 2.53 -18.69 -7.70
CA LEU A 159 1.23 -18.07 -7.89
C LEU A 159 0.26 -18.99 -8.65
N GLY A 160 0.76 -19.88 -9.52
CA GLY A 160 -0.08 -20.64 -10.44
C GLY A 160 -0.87 -19.69 -11.34
N ASN A 161 -2.19 -19.79 -11.31
CA ASN A 161 -3.09 -18.90 -12.07
C ASN A 161 -3.51 -17.64 -11.30
N ARG A 162 -2.96 -17.40 -10.10
CA ARG A 162 -3.31 -16.24 -9.28
C ARG A 162 -2.52 -15.01 -9.72
N THR A 163 -3.16 -13.86 -9.73
CA THR A 163 -2.49 -12.58 -9.92
C THR A 163 -1.90 -12.09 -8.60
N MET A 164 -0.61 -11.73 -8.60
CA MET A 164 -0.02 -10.97 -7.49
C MET A 164 -0.24 -9.49 -7.75
N TYR A 165 -1.00 -8.82 -6.90
CA TYR A 165 -1.20 -7.39 -7.05
C TYR A 165 -0.08 -6.60 -6.39
N TYR A 166 0.07 -5.33 -6.77
CA TYR A 166 1.04 -4.45 -6.16
C TYR A 166 0.66 -2.98 -6.34
N GLY A 167 0.80 -2.21 -5.27
CA GLY A 167 0.73 -0.75 -5.34
C GLY A 167 2.01 -0.19 -5.94
N ILE A 168 1.91 0.82 -6.82
CA ILE A 168 3.06 1.56 -7.33
C ILE A 168 2.78 3.07 -7.29
N ILE A 169 3.77 3.85 -6.86
CA ILE A 169 3.69 5.31 -6.77
C ILE A 169 4.27 5.90 -8.06
N SER A 170 3.39 6.31 -8.98
CA SER A 170 3.79 6.84 -10.30
C SER A 170 3.97 8.35 -10.30
N ASP A 171 4.62 8.93 -9.31
CA ASP A 171 4.84 10.38 -9.23
C ASP A 171 6.12 10.89 -9.95
N GLY A 172 6.97 9.96 -10.40
CA GLY A 172 8.26 10.25 -11.03
C GLY A 172 9.39 10.56 -10.04
N ILE A 173 9.11 10.52 -8.75
CA ILE A 173 10.07 10.70 -7.66
C ILE A 173 10.36 9.36 -6.99
N HIS A 174 9.32 8.66 -6.54
CA HIS A 174 9.42 7.35 -5.89
C HIS A 174 9.81 6.26 -6.86
N THR A 175 9.37 6.36 -8.12
CA THR A 175 9.63 5.33 -9.12
C THR A 175 9.97 5.97 -10.45
N HIS A 176 11.17 5.65 -10.94
CA HIS A 176 11.65 6.08 -12.24
C HIS A 176 10.80 5.50 -13.38
N ASP A 177 10.60 6.24 -14.47
CA ASP A 177 9.76 5.84 -15.61
C ASP A 177 10.08 4.46 -16.18
N SER A 178 11.37 4.12 -16.25
CA SER A 178 11.82 2.79 -16.69
C SER A 178 11.34 1.67 -15.76
N ALA A 179 11.33 1.90 -14.44
CA ALA A 179 10.86 0.93 -13.45
C ALA A 179 9.33 0.82 -13.47
N LEU A 180 8.60 1.93 -13.68
CA LEU A 180 7.15 1.91 -13.92
C LEU A 180 6.82 1.01 -15.13
N ARG A 181 7.53 1.20 -16.24
CA ARG A 181 7.36 0.41 -17.46
C ARG A 181 7.75 -1.05 -17.28
N LEU A 182 8.82 -1.33 -16.52
CA LEU A 182 9.24 -2.69 -16.20
C LEU A 182 8.15 -3.43 -15.41
N ALA A 183 7.65 -2.82 -14.33
CA ALA A 183 6.62 -3.43 -13.51
C ALA A 183 5.35 -3.68 -14.33
N HIS A 184 4.87 -2.64 -15.03
CA HIS A 184 3.68 -2.70 -15.89
C HIS A 184 3.75 -3.83 -16.92
N ARG A 185 4.88 -3.99 -17.63
CA ARG A 185 5.04 -5.06 -18.62
C ARG A 185 5.16 -6.45 -18.02
N THR A 186 5.74 -6.53 -16.82
CA THR A 186 5.98 -7.81 -16.13
C THR A 186 4.68 -8.41 -15.63
N ASN A 187 3.80 -7.60 -15.05
CA ASN A 187 2.54 -8.04 -14.49
C ASN A 187 1.48 -6.92 -14.57
N PRO A 188 0.93 -6.65 -15.78
CA PRO A 188 -0.01 -5.56 -15.98
C PRO A 188 -1.27 -5.76 -15.13
N GLU A 189 -1.77 -6.99 -15.02
CA GLU A 189 -2.98 -7.34 -14.27
C GLU A 189 -2.88 -7.01 -12.78
N GLY A 190 -1.69 -7.15 -12.19
CA GLY A 190 -1.46 -6.85 -10.77
C GLY A 190 -1.25 -5.37 -10.44
N LEU A 191 -1.06 -4.50 -11.42
CA LEU A 191 -0.65 -3.12 -11.18
C LEU A 191 -1.80 -2.29 -10.59
N ILE A 192 -1.57 -1.73 -9.40
CA ILE A 192 -2.46 -0.76 -8.77
C ILE A 192 -1.75 0.59 -8.60
N VAL A 193 -2.33 1.67 -9.13
CA VAL A 193 -1.82 3.02 -8.89
C VAL A 193 -2.22 3.46 -7.49
N ILE A 194 -1.23 3.83 -6.70
CA ILE A 194 -1.43 4.47 -5.39
C ILE A 194 -0.76 5.84 -5.38
N THR A 195 -1.29 6.75 -4.56
CA THR A 195 -0.63 8.04 -4.35
C THR A 195 0.43 7.95 -3.27
N ASP A 196 0.17 7.17 -2.22
CA ASP A 196 0.89 7.30 -0.94
C ASP A 196 0.88 8.75 -0.40
N ALA A 197 -0.23 9.45 -0.65
CA ALA A 197 -0.32 10.86 -0.34
C ALA A 197 -0.33 11.12 1.18
N ILE A 198 0.41 12.13 1.61
CA ILE A 198 0.38 12.65 2.99
C ILE A 198 -0.49 13.89 3.09
N ALA A 199 -0.77 14.34 4.32
CA ALA A 199 -1.61 15.52 4.58
C ALA A 199 -1.10 16.81 3.91
N ALA A 200 0.18 16.86 3.52
CA ALA A 200 0.76 17.99 2.80
C ALA A 200 0.28 18.13 1.33
N LEU A 201 -0.38 17.10 0.76
CA LEU A 201 -0.97 17.18 -0.57
C LEU A 201 -1.95 18.37 -0.65
N GLY A 202 -1.64 19.32 -1.54
CA GLY A 202 -2.45 20.52 -1.74
C GLY A 202 -2.19 21.67 -0.76
N MET A 203 -1.25 21.52 0.18
CA MET A 203 -0.89 22.56 1.16
C MET A 203 0.27 23.46 0.70
N GLY A 204 0.99 23.08 -0.36
CA GLY A 204 2.11 23.84 -0.92
C GLY A 204 3.46 23.51 -0.27
N ASP A 205 4.52 24.12 -0.80
CA ASP A 205 5.89 23.96 -0.32
C ASP A 205 6.05 24.46 1.13
N GLY A 206 6.88 23.78 1.92
CA GLY A 206 7.13 24.16 3.30
C GLY A 206 7.41 22.98 4.23
N VAL A 207 7.38 23.27 5.53
CA VAL A 207 7.57 22.28 6.59
C VAL A 207 6.23 21.76 7.05
N HIS A 208 6.04 20.45 6.93
CA HIS A 208 4.81 19.72 7.28
C HIS A 208 5.10 18.63 8.31
N LYS A 209 4.04 17.99 8.80
CA LYS A 209 4.15 16.83 9.69
C LYS A 209 3.49 15.60 9.09
N LEU A 210 4.13 14.46 9.31
CA LEU A 210 3.55 13.14 9.12
C LEU A 210 3.76 12.39 10.44
N GLY A 211 2.72 12.28 11.27
CA GLY A 211 2.90 11.85 12.67
C GLY A 211 3.89 12.75 13.41
N ASP A 212 4.89 12.14 14.05
CA ASP A 212 5.98 12.86 14.74
C ASP A 212 7.13 13.25 13.81
N CYS A 213 7.09 12.85 12.54
CA CYS A 213 8.12 13.19 11.56
C CYS A 213 7.89 14.59 10.98
N VAL A 214 8.96 15.37 10.95
CA VAL A 214 9.02 16.64 10.22
C VAL A 214 9.37 16.35 8.76
N VAL A 215 8.55 16.84 7.84
CA VAL A 215 8.67 16.59 6.39
C VAL A 215 8.83 17.91 5.67
N ASN A 216 9.91 18.03 4.90
CA ASN A 216 10.18 19.19 4.04
C ASN A 216 9.62 18.92 2.64
N VAL A 217 8.67 19.74 2.21
CA VAL A 217 8.02 19.63 0.89
C VAL A 217 8.54 20.72 -0.04
N ARG A 218 9.02 20.29 -1.22
CA ARG A 218 9.41 21.17 -2.32
C ARG A 218 8.98 20.57 -3.66
N GLY A 219 8.00 21.18 -4.31
CA GLY A 219 7.34 20.61 -5.49
C GLY A 219 6.69 19.27 -5.15
N LEU A 220 7.07 18.20 -5.86
CA LEU A 220 6.58 16.84 -5.58
C LEU A 220 7.44 16.06 -4.57
N ASN A 221 8.56 16.63 -4.11
CA ASN A 221 9.44 15.96 -3.15
C ASN A 221 8.96 16.23 -1.73
N ALA A 222 8.63 15.17 -1.00
CA ALA A 222 8.37 15.19 0.43
C ALA A 222 9.46 14.38 1.15
N ILE A 223 10.40 15.07 1.80
CA ILE A 223 11.60 14.47 2.37
C ILE A 223 11.60 14.60 3.89
N LEU A 224 11.88 13.49 4.58
CA LEU A 224 12.05 13.47 6.03
C LEU A 224 13.25 14.34 6.44
N GLU A 225 13.02 15.28 7.36
CA GLU A 225 14.04 16.21 7.85
C GLU A 225 15.32 15.50 8.31
N GLY A 226 16.47 16.06 7.93
CA GLY A 226 17.80 15.52 8.27
C GLY A 226 18.20 14.28 7.47
N THR A 227 17.43 13.88 6.45
CA THR A 227 17.71 12.70 5.62
C THR A 227 17.45 12.95 4.14
N ASN A 228 17.73 11.94 3.30
CA ASN A 228 17.27 11.87 1.90
C ASN A 228 16.11 10.88 1.70
N THR A 229 15.40 10.53 2.78
CA THR A 229 14.32 9.53 2.75
C THR A 229 13.02 10.20 2.35
N THR A 230 12.33 9.66 1.34
CA THR A 230 10.97 10.12 1.01
C THR A 230 9.99 9.75 2.13
N ALA A 231 9.07 10.66 2.42
CA ALA A 231 8.07 10.52 3.48
C ALA A 231 6.67 10.63 2.88
N GLY A 232 6.28 9.57 2.16
CA GLY A 232 5.09 9.56 1.31
C GLY A 232 5.20 10.54 0.13
N SER A 233 4.09 10.76 -0.56
CA SER A 233 4.00 11.63 -1.74
C SER A 233 3.08 12.83 -1.49
N VAL A 234 3.21 13.84 -2.36
CA VAL A 234 2.26 14.94 -2.51
C VAL A 234 1.70 15.00 -3.93
N ALA A 235 1.77 13.88 -4.67
CA ALA A 235 1.14 13.74 -5.97
C ALA A 235 -0.34 13.33 -5.83
N SER A 236 -1.20 13.97 -6.62
CA SER A 236 -2.63 13.63 -6.68
C SER A 236 -2.88 12.40 -7.55
N MET A 237 -3.97 11.67 -7.29
CA MET A 237 -4.35 10.51 -8.10
C MET A 237 -4.45 10.83 -9.61
N PRO A 238 -5.09 11.94 -10.06
CA PRO A 238 -5.09 12.30 -11.48
C PRO A 238 -3.69 12.55 -12.07
N TYR A 239 -2.75 13.08 -11.27
CA TYR A 239 -1.36 13.22 -11.70
C TYR A 239 -0.71 11.85 -11.89
N CYS A 240 -0.82 10.96 -10.89
CA CYS A 240 -0.26 9.61 -10.94
C CYS A 240 -0.79 8.80 -12.12
N ILE A 241 -2.09 8.89 -12.43
CA ILE A 241 -2.70 8.21 -13.59
C ILE A 241 -2.10 8.71 -14.91
N ARG A 242 -2.08 10.03 -15.13
CA ARG A 242 -1.50 10.62 -16.37
C ARG A 242 -0.01 10.30 -16.50
N HIS A 243 0.72 10.34 -15.39
CA HIS A 243 2.13 10.06 -15.39
C HIS A 243 2.42 8.58 -15.66
N LEU A 244 1.63 7.66 -15.09
CA LEU A 244 1.72 6.23 -15.43
C LEU A 244 1.50 6.00 -16.92
N ALA A 245 0.43 6.55 -17.51
CA ALA A 245 0.13 6.38 -18.94
C ALA A 245 1.32 6.82 -19.81
N LYS A 246 1.92 7.98 -19.50
CA LYS A 246 3.10 8.49 -20.19
C LYS A 246 4.35 7.61 -19.99
N ALA A 247 4.66 7.26 -18.74
CA ALA A 247 5.88 6.55 -18.37
C ALA A 247 5.88 5.09 -18.84
N ALA A 248 4.76 4.38 -18.64
CA ALA A 248 4.55 3.01 -19.09
C ALA A 248 4.28 2.91 -20.60
N ARG A 249 3.87 4.03 -21.23
CA ARG A 249 3.40 4.08 -22.64
C ARG A 249 2.19 3.18 -22.88
N CYS A 250 1.26 3.18 -21.93
CA CYS A 250 -0.03 2.51 -22.06
C CYS A 250 -1.14 3.52 -22.38
N PRO A 251 -2.29 3.07 -22.92
CA PRO A 251 -3.47 3.90 -23.08
C PRO A 251 -3.93 4.48 -21.74
N LEU A 252 -4.54 5.67 -21.76
CA LEU A 252 -5.03 6.33 -20.54
C LEU A 252 -6.11 5.48 -19.85
N GLU A 253 -6.92 4.76 -20.62
CA GLU A 253 -7.94 3.83 -20.18
C GLU A 253 -7.34 2.73 -19.30
N GLU A 254 -6.18 2.19 -19.70
CA GLU A 254 -5.49 1.16 -18.93
C GLU A 254 -4.95 1.73 -17.61
N ALA A 255 -4.38 2.94 -17.63
CA ALA A 255 -3.94 3.62 -16.41
C ALA A 255 -5.11 3.94 -15.46
N LEU A 256 -6.31 4.24 -16.00
CA LEU A 256 -7.53 4.44 -15.22
C LEU A 256 -8.01 3.14 -14.57
N ILE A 257 -7.97 2.02 -15.29
CA ILE A 257 -8.29 0.67 -14.76
C ILE A 257 -7.38 0.35 -13.56
N CYS A 258 -6.08 0.64 -13.67
CA CYS A 258 -5.12 0.47 -12.58
C CYS A 258 -5.41 1.32 -11.32
N ALA A 259 -6.18 2.40 -11.45
CA ALA A 259 -6.55 3.27 -10.34
C ALA A 259 -7.99 3.07 -9.85
N THR A 260 -8.79 2.22 -10.49
CA THR A 260 -10.22 2.07 -10.21
C THR A 260 -10.65 0.61 -10.07
N GLU A 261 -10.69 -0.13 -11.18
CA GLU A 261 -11.17 -1.51 -11.24
C GLU A 261 -10.26 -2.48 -10.47
N LYS A 262 -8.94 -2.43 -10.69
CA LYS A 262 -7.98 -3.33 -10.02
C LYS A 262 -7.97 -3.20 -8.48
N PRO A 263 -7.98 -1.98 -7.89
CA PRO A 263 -8.25 -1.81 -6.47
C PRO A 263 -9.57 -2.45 -6.02
N GLY A 264 -10.62 -2.36 -6.84
CA GLY A 264 -11.93 -2.96 -6.57
C GLY A 264 -11.92 -4.49 -6.59
N GLU A 265 -11.11 -5.13 -7.43
CA GLU A 265 -11.00 -6.59 -7.47
C GLU A 265 -10.28 -7.17 -6.25
N ILE A 266 -9.20 -6.51 -5.81
CA ILE A 266 -8.35 -7.06 -4.75
C ILE A 266 -8.95 -6.85 -3.36
N SER A 267 -9.58 -5.70 -3.13
CA SER A 267 -10.02 -5.29 -1.79
C SER A 267 -11.35 -5.92 -1.37
N ILE A 268 -12.00 -6.72 -2.23
CA ILE A 268 -13.43 -6.92 -2.08
C ILE A 268 -13.85 -8.37 -2.35
N GLY A 269 -14.49 -8.98 -1.34
CA GLY A 269 -15.14 -10.28 -1.47
C GLY A 269 -16.33 -10.26 -2.46
N PRO A 270 -16.83 -11.43 -2.88
CA PRO A 270 -17.74 -11.60 -4.03
C PRO A 270 -19.08 -10.83 -3.97
N GLU A 271 -19.51 -10.33 -2.81
CA GLU A 271 -20.79 -9.63 -2.62
C GLU A 271 -20.81 -8.17 -3.13
N PHE A 272 -19.71 -7.67 -3.67
CA PHE A 272 -19.51 -6.25 -3.91
C PHE A 272 -19.01 -5.93 -5.33
N HIS A 273 -19.57 -6.61 -6.34
CA HIS A 273 -19.45 -6.14 -7.71
C HIS A 273 -20.01 -4.72 -7.81
N VAL A 274 -19.12 -3.72 -7.81
CA VAL A 274 -19.47 -2.38 -8.30
C VAL A 274 -19.80 -2.58 -9.77
N LYS A 275 -21.09 -2.50 -10.12
CA LYS A 275 -21.52 -2.51 -11.51
C LYS A 275 -20.89 -1.31 -12.22
N LEU A 276 -19.78 -1.54 -12.92
CA LEU A 276 -19.10 -0.58 -13.79
C LEU A 276 -19.95 -0.10 -14.98
N SER A 277 -21.18 -0.63 -15.15
CA SER A 277 -22.11 -0.30 -16.24
C SER A 277 -22.58 1.17 -16.29
N GLN A 278 -22.03 2.08 -15.49
CA GLN A 278 -22.37 3.51 -15.50
C GLN A 278 -21.15 4.45 -15.62
N PHE A 279 -19.94 3.95 -15.93
CA PHE A 279 -18.81 4.80 -16.29
C PHE A 279 -18.99 5.34 -17.72
N GLN A 280 -19.86 6.35 -17.91
CA GLN A 280 -19.85 7.12 -19.14
C GLN A 280 -18.65 8.08 -19.13
N LEU A 281 -17.64 7.76 -19.93
CA LEU A 281 -16.51 8.62 -20.33
C LEU A 281 -17.01 9.84 -21.12
N ARG A 282 -17.79 10.72 -20.50
CA ARG A 282 -18.13 12.01 -21.10
C ARG A 282 -17.45 13.13 -20.30
N SER A 283 -16.69 13.93 -21.05
CA SER A 283 -15.92 15.13 -20.70
C SER A 283 -14.70 14.95 -19.77
N TRP A 284 -13.59 14.47 -20.36
CA TRP A 284 -12.22 14.83 -19.98
C TRP A 284 -11.43 15.25 -21.24
N ALA A 285 -12.03 16.11 -22.06
CA ALA A 285 -11.39 16.81 -23.17
C ALA A 285 -11.30 18.30 -22.83
#